data_AF-A0AAW1W4C6-F1
#
_entry.id   AF-A0AAW1W4C6-F1
#
_cell.length_a   1.000
_cell.length_b   1.000
_cell.length_c   1.000
_cell.angle_alpha   90.00
_cell.angle_beta   90.00
_cell.angle_gamma   90.00
#
_symmetry.space_group_name_H-M   'P 1'
#
loop_
_entity.id
_entity.type
_entity.pdbx_description
1 polymer ?
#
loop_
_entity_poly.entity_id
_entity_poly.type
_entity_poly.pdbx_seq_one_letter_code
_entity_poly.pdbx_strand_id
1 'polypeptide(L)'
;MVRYKSSRIHEILILYNRFWKIIYRTRQLLLTNTLEALLVGLVLGTIYINIGFDKQGIEKRFGLFAFTLTFLLSSTTETLPIFINERPILLRETSGGIYRLSSYLIANTLVFLPYLLAIAIIYSVSVYFLVGLCASWQAFAYFVLVIWIIVLMANSMYKYALDALLINEYGCLVSRCLIWYSDDRSKNSTGTSTCMVTGGDVLQKRGLHEGQRWTNIYILIGFFVAYRVLCLMVLIRRVSRSKK
;
A
#
# COMPACT_ATOMS: atom_id res chain seq x y z
N MET A 1 -15.07 11.96 -27.07
CA MET A 1 -13.83 11.18 -27.27
C MET A 1 -12.65 12.11 -26.97
N VAL A 2 -11.90 11.87 -25.89
CA VAL A 2 -10.73 12.70 -25.54
C VAL A 2 -9.57 12.32 -26.47
N ARG A 3 -9.06 13.28 -27.25
CA ARG A 3 -7.98 13.06 -28.23
C ARG A 3 -6.63 13.40 -27.59
N TYR A 4 -5.85 12.38 -27.26
CA TYR A 4 -4.52 12.52 -26.67
C TYR A 4 -3.48 12.86 -27.75
N LYS A 5 -2.65 13.88 -27.50
CA LYS A 5 -1.68 14.44 -28.46
C LYS A 5 -0.32 13.72 -28.46
N SER A 6 -0.02 12.90 -27.44
CA SER A 6 1.30 12.29 -27.20
C SER A 6 1.27 10.75 -27.24
N SER A 7 2.44 10.14 -27.44
CA SER A 7 2.64 8.69 -27.38
C SER A 7 2.63 8.18 -25.93
N ARG A 8 2.08 6.98 -25.70
CA ARG A 8 1.89 6.42 -24.34
C ARG A 8 3.20 6.31 -23.55
N ILE A 9 4.30 5.95 -24.21
CA ILE A 9 5.60 5.77 -23.56
C ILE A 9 6.16 7.12 -23.10
N HIS A 10 5.96 8.16 -23.89
CA HIS A 10 6.40 9.52 -23.56
C HIS A 10 5.62 10.08 -22.37
N GLU A 11 4.30 9.85 -22.33
CA GLU A 11 3.47 10.15 -21.15
C GLU A 11 3.99 9.43 -19.89
N ILE A 12 4.26 8.12 -19.98
CA ILE A 12 4.74 7.31 -18.86
C ILE A 12 6.09 7.84 -18.34
N LEU A 13 7.03 8.17 -19.22
CA LEU A 13 8.36 8.67 -18.84
C LEU A 13 8.28 10.03 -18.13
N ILE A 14 7.47 10.96 -18.63
CA ILE A 14 7.26 12.27 -17.99
C ILE A 14 6.63 12.09 -16.62
N LEU A 15 5.57 11.27 -16.54
CA LEU A 15 4.88 10.98 -15.29
C LEU A 15 5.81 10.29 -14.28
N TYR A 16 6.60 9.32 -14.72
CA TYR A 16 7.62 8.65 -13.90
C TYR A 16 8.59 9.67 -13.28
N ASN A 17 9.18 10.56 -14.09
CA ASN A 17 10.13 11.56 -13.59
C ASN A 17 9.46 12.55 -12.63
N ARG A 18 8.20 12.93 -12.90
CA ARG A 18 7.40 13.78 -12.00
C ARG A 18 7.16 13.10 -10.67
N PHE A 19 6.68 11.84 -10.66
CA PHE A 19 6.44 11.08 -9.43
C PHE A 19 7.73 10.84 -8.65
N TRP A 20 8.83 10.56 -9.33
CA TRP A 20 10.13 10.41 -8.68
C TRP A 20 10.55 11.67 -7.93
N LYS A 21 10.39 12.85 -8.57
CA LYS A 21 10.65 14.14 -7.93
C LYS A 21 9.70 14.41 -6.77
N ILE A 22 8.42 14.04 -6.90
CA ILE A 22 7.43 14.18 -5.81
C ILE A 22 7.87 13.35 -4.61
N ILE A 23 8.17 12.06 -4.82
CA ILE A 23 8.64 11.18 -3.75
C ILE A 23 9.89 11.74 -3.07
N TYR A 24 10.89 12.17 -3.85
CA TYR A 24 12.12 12.74 -3.31
C TYR A 24 11.87 14.06 -2.55
N ARG A 25 10.88 14.85 -2.95
CA ARG A 25 10.51 16.10 -2.29
C ARG A 25 9.69 15.85 -1.02
N THR A 26 8.90 14.78 -0.97
CA THR A 26 8.15 14.33 0.22
C THR A 26 9.07 13.60 1.21
N ARG A 27 10.14 14.28 1.65
CA ARG A 27 11.17 13.70 2.54
C ARG A 27 10.60 13.20 3.86
N GLN A 28 9.58 13.86 4.39
CA GLN A 28 8.99 13.50 5.68
C GLN A 28 8.47 12.06 5.68
N LEU A 29 7.74 11.66 4.62
CA LEU A 29 7.20 10.30 4.50
C LEU A 29 8.31 9.26 4.30
N LEU A 30 9.29 9.58 3.46
CA LEU A 30 10.44 8.71 3.23
C LEU A 30 11.21 8.47 4.54
N LEU A 31 11.47 9.53 5.30
CA LEU A 31 12.21 9.47 6.54
C LEU A 31 11.45 8.70 7.62
N THR A 32 10.14 8.92 7.77
CA THR A 32 9.34 8.21 8.78
C THR A 32 9.32 6.71 8.51
N ASN A 33 9.00 6.28 7.30
CA ASN A 33 8.89 4.84 6.99
C ASN A 33 10.25 4.14 7.01
N THR A 34 11.33 4.83 6.62
CA THR A 34 12.68 4.26 6.69
C THR A 34 13.18 4.17 8.13
N LEU A 35 12.92 5.19 8.96
CA LEU A 35 13.24 5.18 10.38
C LEU A 35 12.46 4.09 11.12
N GLU A 36 11.16 3.96 10.86
CA GLU A 36 10.29 2.93 11.45
C GLU A 36 10.80 1.53 11.08
N ALA A 37 11.03 1.26 9.79
CA ALA A 37 11.55 -0.01 9.33
C ALA A 37 12.91 -0.36 9.96
N LEU A 38 13.79 0.64 10.12
CA LEU A 38 15.08 0.47 10.78
C LEU A 38 14.92 0.19 12.28
N LEU A 39 14.12 0.99 13.00
CA LEU A 39 13.90 0.83 14.43
C LEU A 39 13.30 -0.53 14.75
N VAL A 40 12.25 -0.93 14.03
CA VAL A 40 11.61 -2.23 14.26
C VAL A 40 12.51 -3.37 13.83
N GLY A 41 13.26 -3.23 12.75
CA GLY A 41 14.27 -4.21 12.34
C GLY A 41 15.35 -4.41 13.40
N LEU A 42 15.82 -3.33 14.02
CA LEU A 42 16.81 -3.39 15.12
C LEU A 42 16.22 -3.99 16.39
N VAL A 43 14.99 -3.62 16.77
CA VAL A 43 14.32 -4.18 17.96
C VAL A 43 14.09 -5.68 17.78
N LEU A 44 13.54 -6.12 16.64
CA LEU A 44 13.37 -7.54 16.36
C LEU A 44 14.72 -8.26 16.26
N GLY A 45 15.71 -7.65 15.62
CA GLY A 45 17.05 -8.22 15.50
C GLY A 45 17.73 -8.42 16.86
N THR A 46 17.57 -7.49 17.80
CA THR A 46 18.18 -7.58 19.14
C THR A 46 17.47 -8.58 20.04
N ILE A 47 16.13 -8.68 19.98
CA ILE A 47 15.37 -9.69 20.74
C ILE A 47 15.78 -11.11 20.33
N TYR A 48 16.04 -11.32 19.04
CA TYR A 48 16.36 -12.61 18.45
C TYR A 48 17.85 -12.73 18.12
N ILE A 49 18.72 -12.11 18.91
CA ILE A 49 20.16 -12.09 18.61
C ILE A 49 20.74 -13.52 18.64
N ASN A 50 21.49 -13.86 17.59
CA ASN A 50 22.24 -15.12 17.44
C ASN A 50 21.46 -16.37 17.85
N ILE A 51 20.42 -16.70 17.08
CA ILE A 51 19.59 -17.87 17.37
C ILE A 51 20.40 -19.16 17.13
N GLY A 52 20.76 -19.83 18.23
CA GLY A 52 21.39 -21.16 18.24
C GLY A 52 20.57 -22.23 17.50
N PHE A 53 21.20 -23.37 17.20
CA PHE A 53 20.61 -24.45 16.39
C PHE A 53 19.79 -25.47 17.20
N ASP A 54 19.48 -25.15 18.45
CA ASP A 54 18.70 -26.02 19.32
C ASP A 54 17.21 -26.06 18.95
N LYS A 55 16.47 -27.03 19.49
CA LYS A 55 15.02 -27.13 19.32
C LYS A 55 14.30 -25.82 19.69
N GLN A 56 14.75 -25.15 20.76
CA GLN A 56 14.25 -23.83 21.16
C GLN A 56 14.59 -22.73 20.13
N GLY A 57 15.74 -22.84 19.46
CA GLY A 57 16.14 -21.92 18.39
C GLY A 57 15.24 -22.04 17.16
N ILE A 58 14.80 -23.26 16.81
CA ILE A 58 13.83 -23.47 15.72
C ILE A 58 12.52 -22.75 16.03
N GLU A 59 11.99 -22.89 17.25
CA GLU A 59 10.75 -22.23 17.67
C GLU A 59 10.89 -20.70 17.67
N LYS A 60 12.01 -20.16 18.16
CA LYS A 60 12.32 -18.72 18.09
C LYS A 60 12.36 -18.20 16.65
N ARG A 61 12.86 -18.97 15.69
CA ARG A 61 12.87 -18.59 14.27
C ARG A 61 11.45 -18.52 13.68
N PHE A 62 10.56 -19.45 14.05
CA PHE A 62 9.16 -19.36 13.67
C PHE A 62 8.49 -18.10 14.25
N GLY A 63 8.75 -17.82 15.52
CA GLY A 63 8.30 -16.59 16.17
C GLY A 63 8.75 -15.34 15.43
N LEU A 64 10.06 -15.24 15.11
CA LEU A 64 10.62 -14.14 14.34
C LEU A 64 9.89 -13.92 13.01
N PHE A 65 9.70 -14.97 12.21
CA PHE A 65 9.02 -14.83 10.92
C PHE A 65 7.55 -14.42 11.06
N ALA A 66 6.84 -14.94 12.06
CA ALA A 66 5.46 -14.56 12.34
C ALA A 66 5.33 -13.08 12.76
N PHE A 67 6.24 -12.61 13.62
CA PHE A 67 6.30 -11.20 14.03
C PHE A 67 6.66 -10.29 12.86
N THR A 68 7.64 -10.67 12.04
CA THR A 68 7.98 -9.95 10.81
C THR A 68 6.76 -9.81 9.89
N LEU A 69 6.02 -10.91 9.65
CA LEU A 69 4.80 -10.88 8.82
C LEU A 69 3.76 -9.90 9.37
N THR A 70 3.49 -10.00 10.68
CA THR A 70 2.50 -9.13 11.35
C THR A 70 2.88 -7.66 11.25
N PHE A 71 4.15 -7.35 11.51
CA PHE A 71 4.67 -6.00 11.43
C PHE A 71 4.57 -5.41 10.01
N LEU A 72 4.96 -6.18 8.98
CA LEU A 72 4.86 -5.72 7.59
C LEU A 72 3.42 -5.41 7.19
N LEU A 73 2.44 -6.17 7.68
CA LEU A 73 1.02 -5.87 7.47
C LEU A 73 0.63 -4.56 8.17
N SER A 74 1.04 -4.36 9.43
CA SER A 74 0.76 -3.13 10.16
C SER A 74 1.34 -1.89 9.46
N SER A 75 2.60 -1.93 9.03
CA SER A 75 3.27 -0.80 8.36
C SER A 75 2.55 -0.36 7.07
N THR A 76 1.89 -1.27 6.34
CA THR A 76 1.09 -0.87 5.17
C THR A 76 -0.12 0.02 5.52
N THR A 77 -0.65 -0.09 6.73
CA THR A 77 -1.76 0.76 7.21
C THR A 77 -1.33 2.23 7.31
N GLU A 78 -0.05 2.50 7.58
CA GLU A 78 0.48 3.86 7.70
C GLU A 78 0.66 4.55 6.35
N THR A 79 0.96 3.79 5.31
CA THR A 79 1.06 4.31 3.93
C THR A 79 -0.31 4.59 3.29
N LEU A 80 -1.38 4.04 3.88
CA LEU A 80 -2.74 4.09 3.35
C LEU A 80 -3.31 5.51 3.17
N PRO A 81 -3.19 6.44 4.14
CA PRO A 81 -3.78 7.77 4.02
C PRO A 81 -3.17 8.60 2.88
N ILE A 82 -1.91 8.34 2.53
CA ILE A 82 -1.23 9.02 1.43
C ILE A 82 -1.87 8.65 0.09
N PHE A 83 -2.10 7.35 -0.15
CA PHE A 83 -2.76 6.89 -1.38
C PHE A 83 -4.17 7.47 -1.55
N ILE A 84 -4.89 7.65 -0.44
CA ILE A 84 -6.23 8.26 -0.45
C ILE A 84 -6.15 9.74 -0.84
N ASN A 85 -5.18 10.47 -0.27
CA ASN A 85 -5.04 11.90 -0.50
C ASN A 85 -4.58 12.23 -1.92
N GLU A 86 -3.83 11.35 -2.58
CA GLU A 86 -3.36 11.56 -3.96
C GLU A 86 -4.44 11.25 -5.02
N ARG A 87 -5.40 10.36 -4.73
CA ARG A 87 -6.43 9.93 -5.68
C ARG A 87 -7.34 11.04 -6.24
N PRO A 88 -7.80 12.07 -5.50
CA PRO A 88 -8.56 13.17 -6.10
C PRO A 88 -7.79 13.94 -7.17
N ILE A 89 -6.49 14.14 -6.93
CA ILE A 89 -5.62 14.87 -7.85
C ILE A 89 -5.54 14.10 -9.17
N LEU A 90 -5.36 12.78 -9.09
CA LEU A 90 -5.42 11.88 -10.24
C LEU A 90 -6.72 12.03 -11.03
N LEU A 91 -7.87 11.94 -10.36
CA LEU A 91 -9.15 11.99 -11.07
C LEU A 91 -9.39 13.34 -11.73
N ARG A 92 -8.99 14.43 -11.08
CA ARG A 92 -9.07 15.77 -11.65
C ARG A 92 -8.18 15.93 -12.88
N GLU A 93 -6.95 15.42 -12.83
CA GLU A 93 -6.03 15.47 -13.98
C GLU A 93 -6.48 14.54 -15.13
N THR A 94 -7.11 13.40 -14.81
CA THR A 94 -7.64 12.45 -15.79
C THR A 94 -8.94 12.95 -16.44
N SER A 95 -9.85 13.56 -15.68
CA SER A 95 -11.12 14.12 -16.21
C SER A 95 -10.88 15.35 -17.10
N GLY A 96 -9.82 16.12 -16.82
CA GLY A 96 -9.33 17.18 -17.69
C GLY A 96 -8.68 16.70 -18.99
N GLY A 97 -8.57 15.38 -19.21
CA GLY A 97 -8.01 14.79 -20.42
C GLY A 97 -6.50 15.00 -20.59
N ILE A 98 -5.79 15.33 -19.51
CA ILE A 98 -4.35 15.64 -19.54
C ILE A 98 -3.52 14.39 -19.89
N TYR A 99 -3.94 13.22 -19.39
CA TYR A 99 -3.30 11.93 -19.69
C TYR A 99 -4.29 10.76 -19.53
N ARG A 100 -3.89 9.59 -20.03
CA ARG A 100 -4.66 8.34 -19.90
C ARG A 100 -4.48 7.73 -18.51
N LEU A 101 -5.56 7.18 -17.95
CA LEU A 101 -5.52 6.48 -16.66
C LEU A 101 -4.53 5.30 -16.65
N SER A 102 -4.44 4.56 -17.76
CA SER A 102 -3.51 3.43 -17.90
C SER A 102 -2.04 3.86 -17.85
N SER A 103 -1.69 4.99 -18.50
CA SER A 103 -0.33 5.52 -18.51
C SER A 103 0.09 5.95 -17.09
N TYR A 104 -0.84 6.57 -16.35
CA TYR A 104 -0.62 6.93 -14.95
C TYR A 104 -0.39 5.70 -14.08
N LEU A 105 -1.28 4.70 -14.15
CA LEU A 105 -1.18 3.52 -13.27
C LEU A 105 0.16 2.81 -13.43
N ILE A 106 0.61 2.65 -14.68
CA ILE A 106 1.90 2.03 -14.98
C ILE A 106 3.06 2.88 -14.44
N ALA A 107 3.05 4.19 -14.69
CA ALA A 107 4.08 5.10 -14.19
C ALA A 107 4.15 5.09 -12.65
N ASN A 108 3.00 5.08 -11.99
CA ASN A 108 2.90 5.05 -10.54
C ASN A 108 3.46 3.73 -9.97
N THR A 109 3.05 2.58 -10.50
CA THR A 109 3.56 1.28 -10.07
C THR A 109 5.07 1.18 -10.26
N LEU A 110 5.61 1.66 -11.38
CA LEU A 110 7.06 1.67 -11.65
C LEU A 110 7.85 2.50 -10.64
N VAL A 111 7.26 3.55 -10.09
CA VAL A 111 7.90 4.41 -9.10
C VAL A 111 7.81 3.82 -7.68
N PHE A 112 6.68 3.19 -7.32
CA PHE A 112 6.51 2.56 -6.01
C PHE A 112 7.32 1.27 -5.84
N LEU A 113 7.55 0.50 -6.90
CA LEU A 113 8.34 -0.74 -6.87
C LEU A 113 9.74 -0.56 -6.25
N PRO A 114 10.61 0.35 -6.74
CA PRO A 114 11.94 0.56 -6.18
C PRO A 114 11.91 1.21 -4.79
N TYR A 115 10.89 2.03 -4.49
CA TYR A 115 10.71 2.61 -3.16
C TYR A 115 10.46 1.53 -2.10
N LEU A 116 9.52 0.62 -2.35
CA LEU A 116 9.23 -0.49 -1.45
C LEU A 116 10.40 -1.47 -1.36
N LEU A 117 11.18 -1.62 -2.45
CA LEU A 117 12.40 -2.42 -2.45
C LEU A 117 13.46 -1.85 -1.50
N ALA A 118 13.65 -0.53 -1.51
CA ALA A 118 14.61 0.13 -0.61
C ALA A 118 14.24 -0.08 0.87
N ILE A 119 12.96 0.05 1.22
CA ILE A 119 12.48 -0.22 2.59
C ILE A 119 12.68 -1.69 2.97
N ALA A 120 12.33 -2.62 2.07
CA ALA A 120 12.51 -4.05 2.29
C ALA A 120 13.99 -4.41 2.51
N ILE A 121 14.91 -3.79 1.76
CA ILE A 121 16.36 -3.97 1.95
C ILE A 121 16.79 -3.46 3.33
N ILE A 122 16.42 -2.23 3.71
CA ILE A 122 16.80 -1.64 5.00
C ILE A 122 16.33 -2.53 6.16
N TYR A 123 15.05 -2.91 6.17
CA TYR A 123 14.50 -3.80 7.18
C TYR A 123 15.23 -5.15 7.21
N SER A 124 15.46 -5.75 6.03
CA SER A 124 16.11 -7.05 5.91
C SER A 124 17.56 -7.02 6.38
N VAL A 125 18.32 -5.98 6.05
CA VAL A 125 19.70 -5.81 6.51
C VAL A 125 19.71 -5.73 8.04
N SER A 126 18.88 -4.88 8.64
CA SER A 126 18.84 -4.74 10.11
C SER A 126 18.52 -6.06 10.81
N VAL A 127 17.52 -6.82 10.36
CA VAL A 127 17.11 -8.08 11.01
C VAL A 127 18.08 -9.23 10.70
N TYR A 128 18.44 -9.44 9.43
CA TYR A 128 19.12 -10.65 8.99
C TYR A 128 20.53 -10.77 9.58
N PHE A 129 21.25 -9.65 9.68
CA PHE A 129 22.59 -9.63 10.27
C PHE A 129 22.57 -9.77 11.79
N LEU A 130 21.59 -9.17 12.49
CA LEU A 130 21.48 -9.27 13.95
C LEU A 130 21.07 -10.67 14.44
N VAL A 131 20.13 -11.31 13.73
CA VAL A 131 19.66 -12.65 14.12
C VAL A 131 20.69 -13.74 13.83
N GLY A 132 21.62 -13.50 12.91
CA GLY A 132 22.64 -14.47 12.50
C GLY A 132 22.06 -15.57 11.61
N LEU A 133 21.25 -15.21 10.62
CA LEU A 133 20.78 -16.16 9.60
C LEU A 133 21.94 -16.66 8.71
N CYS A 134 21.65 -17.58 7.79
CA CYS A 134 22.65 -18.18 6.91
C CYS A 134 23.48 -17.12 6.18
N ALA A 135 24.79 -17.09 6.40
CA ALA A 135 25.72 -16.13 5.81
C ALA A 135 26.04 -16.42 4.33
N SER A 136 24.99 -16.58 3.50
CA SER A 136 25.11 -16.74 2.05
C SER A 136 24.36 -15.63 1.32
N TRP A 137 24.97 -15.11 0.26
CA TRP A 137 24.39 -14.05 -0.55
C TRP A 137 23.04 -14.47 -1.16
N GLN A 138 22.94 -15.71 -1.61
CA GLN A 138 21.71 -16.26 -2.21
C GLN A 138 20.55 -16.32 -1.21
N ALA A 139 20.81 -16.74 0.04
CA ALA A 139 19.78 -16.79 1.07
C ALA A 139 19.31 -15.38 1.49
N PHE A 140 20.25 -14.43 1.58
CA PHE A 140 19.92 -13.04 1.88
C PHE A 140 19.07 -12.41 0.76
N ALA A 141 19.48 -12.56 -0.50
CA ALA A 141 18.72 -12.05 -1.64
C ALA A 141 17.31 -12.66 -1.72
N TYR A 142 17.19 -13.96 -1.44
CA TYR A 142 15.88 -14.62 -1.34
C TYR A 142 15.01 -14.03 -0.23
N PHE A 143 15.58 -13.80 0.96
CA PHE A 143 14.87 -13.18 2.08
C PHE A 143 14.36 -11.78 1.73
N VAL A 144 15.21 -10.91 1.16
CA VAL A 144 14.82 -9.57 0.70
C VAL A 144 13.68 -9.63 -0.32
N LEU A 145 13.77 -10.53 -1.31
CA LEU A 145 12.73 -10.69 -2.33
C LEU A 145 11.40 -11.12 -1.73
N VAL A 146 11.41 -12.04 -0.75
CA VAL A 146 10.20 -12.47 -0.05
C VAL A 146 9.56 -11.30 0.69
N ILE A 147 10.33 -10.54 1.45
CA ILE A 147 9.85 -9.35 2.17
C ILE A 147 9.27 -8.31 1.20
N TRP A 148 9.96 -8.04 0.09
CA TRP A 148 9.52 -7.09 -0.92
C TRP A 148 8.17 -7.51 -1.55
N ILE A 149 8.01 -8.78 -1.91
CA ILE A 149 6.75 -9.30 -2.46
C ILE A 149 5.62 -9.21 -1.44
N ILE A 150 5.89 -9.54 -0.16
CA ILE A 150 4.89 -9.44 0.92
C ILE A 150 4.39 -8.00 1.04
N VAL A 151 5.30 -7.02 1.07
CA VAL A 151 4.95 -5.61 1.18
C VAL A 151 4.15 -5.13 -0.04
N LEU A 152 4.50 -5.57 -1.25
CA LEU A 152 3.74 -5.26 -2.47
C LEU A 152 2.32 -5.83 -2.45
N MET A 153 2.18 -7.09 -2.02
CA MET A 153 0.90 -7.77 -1.88
C MET A 153 0.01 -7.07 -0.84
N ALA A 154 0.58 -6.78 0.33
CA ALA A 154 -0.13 -6.12 1.42
C ALA A 154 -0.64 -4.73 0.97
N ASN A 155 0.21 -3.89 0.38
CA ASN A 155 -0.19 -2.58 -0.13
C ASN A 155 -1.36 -2.65 -1.12
N SER A 156 -1.34 -3.63 -2.03
CA SER A 156 -2.42 -3.82 -2.99
C SER A 156 -3.72 -4.24 -2.30
N MET A 157 -3.66 -5.24 -1.42
CA MET A 157 -4.83 -5.76 -0.71
C MET A 157 -5.49 -4.71 0.18
N TYR A 158 -4.72 -4.01 1.00
CA TYR A 158 -5.23 -2.98 1.92
C TYR A 158 -5.91 -1.83 1.17
N LYS A 159 -5.35 -1.41 0.03
CA LYS A 159 -5.94 -0.35 -0.81
C LYS A 159 -7.36 -0.69 -1.27
N TYR A 160 -7.55 -1.87 -1.87
CA TYR A 160 -8.88 -2.27 -2.37
C TYR A 160 -9.87 -2.56 -1.24
N ALA A 161 -9.40 -3.13 -0.13
CA ALA A 161 -10.22 -3.37 1.05
C ALA A 161 -10.74 -2.06 1.64
N LEU A 162 -9.87 -1.06 1.81
CA LEU A 162 -10.26 0.24 2.32
C LEU A 162 -11.25 0.94 1.38
N ASP A 163 -10.99 0.95 0.07
CA ASP A 163 -11.90 1.57 -0.90
C ASP A 163 -13.31 0.96 -0.79
N ALA A 164 -13.41 -0.37 -0.63
CA ALA A 164 -14.68 -1.05 -0.43
C ALA A 164 -15.37 -0.63 0.88
N LEU A 165 -14.63 -0.53 1.99
CA LEU A 165 -15.15 -0.10 3.29
C LEU A 165 -15.63 1.36 3.26
N LEU A 166 -14.88 2.26 2.64
CA LEU A 166 -15.26 3.66 2.50
C LEU A 166 -16.52 3.83 1.65
N ILE A 167 -16.64 3.09 0.54
CA ILE A 167 -17.86 3.09 -0.28
C ILE A 167 -19.06 2.58 0.54
N ASN A 168 -18.85 1.54 1.35
CA ASN A 168 -19.91 0.99 2.19
C ASN A 168 -20.39 1.98 3.26
N GLU A 169 -19.46 2.65 3.95
CA GLU A 169 -19.76 3.61 5.01
C GLU A 169 -20.40 4.89 4.45
N TYR A 170 -19.74 5.53 3.49
CA TYR A 170 -20.18 6.84 2.99
C TYR A 170 -21.27 6.74 1.92
N GLY A 171 -21.51 5.57 1.33
CA GLY A 171 -22.60 5.33 0.37
C GLY A 171 -23.98 5.54 1.00
N CYS A 172 -24.18 5.10 2.25
CA CYS A 172 -25.43 5.36 2.98
C CYS A 172 -25.55 6.80 3.49
N LEU A 173 -24.45 7.55 3.51
CA LEU A 173 -24.39 8.93 4.02
C LEU A 173 -24.36 9.97 2.89
N VAL A 174 -24.66 9.58 1.64
CA VAL A 174 -24.54 10.44 0.46
C VAL A 174 -25.25 11.78 0.63
N SER A 175 -26.49 11.77 1.11
CA SER A 175 -27.29 12.99 1.35
C SER A 175 -27.18 13.54 2.77
N ARG A 176 -26.50 12.84 3.68
CA ARG A 176 -26.38 13.26 5.08
C ARG A 176 -25.25 14.27 5.23
N CYS A 177 -25.56 15.40 5.86
CA CYS A 177 -24.54 16.39 6.19
C CYS A 177 -23.66 15.89 7.34
N LEU A 178 -22.35 15.87 7.12
CA LEU A 178 -21.34 15.48 8.11
C LEU A 178 -20.80 16.69 8.88
N ILE A 179 -20.66 17.83 8.21
CA ILE A 179 -20.13 19.07 8.80
C ILE A 179 -21.13 20.19 8.58
N TRP A 180 -21.68 20.70 9.69
CA TRP A 180 -22.57 21.85 9.72
C TRP A 180 -21.79 23.10 10.07
N TYR A 181 -22.07 24.20 9.38
CA TYR A 181 -21.59 25.53 9.74
C TYR A 181 -22.76 26.36 10.24
N SER A 182 -22.61 26.90 11.45
CA SER A 182 -23.57 27.82 12.04
C SER A 182 -23.00 29.23 11.89
N ASP A 183 -23.72 30.09 11.19
CA ASP A 183 -23.31 31.49 11.03
C ASP A 183 -23.76 32.30 12.24
N ASP A 184 -22.82 32.61 13.14
CA ASP A 184 -23.07 33.41 14.35
C ASP A 184 -23.34 34.90 14.07
N ARG A 185 -23.29 35.34 12.80
CA ARG A 185 -23.44 36.75 12.43
C ARG A 185 -24.91 37.20 12.28
N SER A 186 -25.88 36.28 12.33
CA SER A 186 -27.32 36.60 12.28
C SER A 186 -27.98 36.51 13.66
N LYS A 187 -28.00 37.62 14.41
CA LYS A 187 -28.63 37.68 15.75
C LYS A 187 -30.16 37.83 15.74
N ASN A 188 -30.84 37.90 14.59
CA ASN A 188 -32.28 38.24 14.56
C ASN A 188 -33.17 37.36 13.67
N SER A 189 -32.70 36.22 13.15
CA SER A 189 -33.60 35.25 12.50
C SER A 189 -32.98 33.86 12.56
N THR A 190 -33.75 32.89 13.07
CA THR A 190 -33.56 31.43 13.00
C THR A 190 -32.21 31.01 12.43
N GLY A 191 -31.26 30.61 13.28
CA GLY A 191 -29.92 30.21 12.85
C GLY A 191 -29.95 29.23 11.68
N THR A 192 -29.61 29.71 10.49
CA THR A 192 -29.57 28.90 9.27
C THR A 192 -28.29 28.08 9.28
N SER A 193 -28.35 26.87 9.82
CA SER A 193 -27.26 25.90 9.72
C SER A 193 -27.09 25.48 8.26
N THR A 194 -25.98 25.87 7.62
CA THR A 194 -25.67 25.48 6.24
C THR A 194 -24.78 24.24 6.25
N CYS A 195 -25.10 23.28 5.39
CA CYS A 195 -24.27 22.08 5.26
C CYS A 195 -23.02 22.38 4.44
N MET A 196 -21.83 22.14 5.00
CA MET A 196 -20.56 22.36 4.27
C MET A 196 -20.04 21.11 3.55
N VAL A 197 -20.26 19.92 4.12
CA VAL A 197 -19.74 18.65 3.58
C VAL A 197 -20.71 17.52 3.86
N THR A 198 -21.12 16.81 2.80
CA THR A 198 -21.94 15.58 2.87
C THR A 198 -21.09 14.31 2.68
N GLY A 199 -21.66 13.13 2.94
CA GLY A 199 -20.98 11.86 2.63
C GLY A 199 -20.68 11.68 1.14
N GLY A 200 -21.55 12.22 0.27
CA GLY A 200 -21.33 12.23 -1.19
C GLY A 200 -20.11 13.08 -1.56
N ASP A 201 -19.94 14.23 -0.93
CA ASP A 201 -18.78 15.10 -1.14
C ASP A 201 -17.47 14.43 -0.67
N VAL A 202 -17.53 13.62 0.40
CA VAL A 202 -16.37 12.85 0.87
C VAL A 202 -15.96 11.77 -0.14
N LEU A 203 -16.93 11.02 -0.68
CA LEU A 203 -16.66 10.02 -1.72
C LEU A 203 -16.10 10.68 -2.98
N GLN A 204 -16.68 11.81 -3.40
CA GLN A 204 -16.21 12.55 -4.58
C GLN A 204 -14.80 13.13 -4.36
N LYS A 205 -14.52 13.71 -3.18
CA LYS A 205 -13.17 14.17 -2.80
C LYS A 205 -12.15 13.04 -2.68
N ARG A 206 -12.58 11.81 -2.40
CA ARG A 206 -11.68 10.63 -2.41
C ARG A 206 -11.68 9.90 -3.73
N GLY A 207 -12.45 10.36 -4.73
CA GLY A 207 -12.49 9.75 -6.04
C GLY A 207 -13.10 8.35 -6.10
N LEU A 208 -14.04 8.08 -5.22
CA LEU A 208 -14.75 6.82 -5.12
C LEU A 208 -16.15 7.01 -5.72
N HIS A 209 -16.53 6.11 -6.62
CA HIS A 209 -17.90 6.04 -7.17
C HIS A 209 -18.61 4.79 -6.67
N GLU A 210 -19.90 4.91 -6.39
CA GLU A 210 -20.74 3.83 -5.86
C GLU A 210 -20.75 2.59 -6.76
N GLY A 211 -20.70 2.78 -8.09
CA GLY A 211 -20.62 1.70 -9.08
C GLY A 211 -19.35 0.85 -9.01
N GLN A 212 -18.31 1.28 -8.28
CA GLN A 212 -17.07 0.51 -8.10
C GLN A 212 -17.12 -0.49 -6.92
N ARG A 213 -18.22 -0.50 -6.14
CA ARG A 213 -18.37 -1.33 -4.93
C ARG A 213 -18.03 -2.81 -5.17
N TRP A 214 -18.63 -3.40 -6.20
CA TRP A 214 -18.44 -4.81 -6.52
C TRP A 214 -17.10 -5.09 -7.19
N THR A 215 -16.58 -4.14 -7.98
CA THR A 215 -15.29 -4.27 -8.65
C THR A 215 -14.15 -4.46 -7.65
N ASN A 216 -14.14 -3.73 -6.54
CA ASN A 216 -13.11 -3.88 -5.50
C ASN A 216 -13.17 -5.27 -4.83
N ILE A 217 -14.38 -5.78 -4.57
CA ILE A 217 -14.58 -7.13 -3.99
C ILE A 217 -14.08 -8.20 -4.96
N TYR A 218 -14.43 -8.11 -6.25
CA TYR A 218 -13.95 -9.06 -7.25
C TYR A 218 -12.43 -9.06 -7.39
N ILE A 219 -11.79 -7.90 -7.31
CA ILE A 219 -10.32 -7.80 -7.32
C ILE A 219 -9.72 -8.49 -6.09
N LEU A 220 -10.28 -8.29 -4.90
CA LEU A 220 -9.82 -8.95 -3.67
C LEU A 220 -9.95 -10.48 -3.75
N ILE A 221 -11.09 -10.98 -4.23
CA ILE A 221 -11.32 -12.42 -4.44
C ILE A 221 -10.32 -12.94 -5.49
N GLY A 222 -10.09 -12.19 -6.57
CA GLY A 222 -9.12 -12.53 -7.60
C GLY A 222 -7.69 -12.68 -7.05
N PHE A 223 -7.24 -11.72 -6.22
CA PHE A 223 -5.94 -11.81 -5.55
C PHE A 223 -5.84 -13.03 -4.62
N PHE A 224 -6.90 -13.32 -3.86
CA PHE A 224 -6.94 -14.49 -2.98
C PHE A 224 -6.85 -15.81 -3.76
N VAL A 225 -7.64 -15.95 -4.83
CA VAL A 225 -7.64 -17.15 -5.68
C VAL A 225 -6.30 -17.31 -6.38
N ALA A 226 -5.75 -16.24 -6.97
CA ALA A 226 -4.45 -16.25 -7.62
C ALA A 226 -3.33 -16.68 -6.66
N TYR A 227 -3.33 -16.12 -5.44
CA TYR A 227 -2.39 -16.52 -4.39
C TYR A 227 -2.52 -18.01 -4.03
N ARG A 228 -3.74 -18.51 -3.82
CA ARG A 228 -4.00 -19.92 -3.50
C ARG A 228 -3.55 -20.87 -4.62
N VAL A 229 -3.82 -20.52 -5.88
CA VAL A 229 -3.38 -21.30 -7.04
C VAL A 229 -1.86 -21.31 -7.16
N LEU A 230 -1.20 -20.16 -6.95
CA LEU A 230 0.26 -20.07 -6.94
C LEU A 230 0.88 -20.92 -5.82
N CYS A 231 0.33 -20.87 -4.61
CA CYS A 231 0.77 -21.71 -3.49
C CYS A 231 0.63 -23.21 -3.81
N LEU A 232 -0.49 -23.62 -4.38
CA LEU A 232 -0.70 -25.00 -4.84
C LEU A 232 0.34 -25.40 -5.89
N MET A 233 0.60 -24.57 -6.88
CA MET A 233 1.63 -24.83 -7.89
C MET A 233 3.03 -24.98 -7.30
N VAL A 234 3.39 -24.15 -6.31
CA VAL A 234 4.67 -24.25 -5.61
C VAL A 234 4.75 -25.54 -4.78
N LEU A 235 3.68 -25.90 -4.07
CA LEU A 235 3.62 -27.14 -3.29
C LEU A 235 3.75 -28.37 -4.19
N ILE A 236 3.03 -28.41 -5.31
CA ILE A 236 3.12 -29.50 -6.31
C ILE A 236 4.55 -29.61 -6.85
N ARG A 237 5.19 -28.48 -7.21
CA ARG A 237 6.59 -28.47 -7.67
C ARG A 237 7.56 -28.97 -6.59
N ARG A 238 7.37 -28.57 -5.33
CA ARG A 238 8.21 -29.03 -4.20
C ARG A 238 8.05 -30.53 -3.96
N VAL A 239 6.81 -31.04 -3.92
CA VAL A 239 6.53 -32.48 -3.76
C VAL A 239 7.10 -33.28 -4.93
N SER A 240 6.98 -32.78 -6.17
CA SER A 240 7.55 -33.43 -7.35
C SER A 240 9.08 -33.51 -7.31
N ARG A 241 9.76 -32.46 -6.80
CA ARG A 241 11.22 -32.48 -6.61
C ARG A 241 11.66 -33.36 -5.45
N SER A 242 10.89 -33.46 -4.37
CA SER A 242 11.20 -34.31 -3.22
C SER A 242 11.07 -35.80 -3.51
N LYS A 243 10.38 -36.18 -4.59
CA LYS A 243 10.26 -37.57 -5.07
C LYS A 243 11.39 -37.98 -6.02
N LYS A 244 12.35 -37.08 -6.30
CA LYS A 244 13.52 -37.31 -7.15
C LYS A 244 14.78 -37.32 -6.28
#